data_AF-A0A2I0IZT0-F1
#
_entry.id   AF-A0A2I0IZT0-F1
#
_cell.length_a   1.000
_cell.length_b   1.000
_cell.length_c   1.000
_cell.angle_alpha   90.00
_cell.angle_beta   90.00
_cell.angle_gamma   90.00
#
_symmetry.space_group_name_H-M   'P 1'
#
loop_
_entity.id
_entity.type
_entity.pdbx_description
1 polymer ?
#
loop_
_entity_poly.entity_id
_entity_poly.type
_entity_poly.pdbx_seq_one_letter_code
_entity_poly.pdbx_strand_id
1 'polypeptide(L)'
;MVMLQTDYKLQTKLRGEGGIKALVGMVRCGHPDVLAQVARGIANFAKCESKASVQGMKKGRSLLIEDGALSWIVQNANNEATPIRRHIELALCHLAQHEANARDMIGGGALWELVRISRDCSRQDIRTLACQTISSSPTFQAELRRLRIEY
;
A
#
# COMPACT_ATOMS: atom_id res chain seq x y z
N MET A 1 5.51 -21.85 -5.96
CA MET A 1 4.53 -21.09 -5.14
C MET A 1 3.68 -20.23 -6.06
N VAL A 2 2.44 -20.62 -6.32
CA VAL A 2 1.55 -19.92 -7.27
C VAL A 2 1.18 -18.55 -6.70
N MET A 3 1.53 -17.48 -7.41
CA MET A 3 0.98 -16.16 -7.16
C MET A 3 -0.48 -16.20 -7.62
N LEU A 4 -1.43 -16.29 -6.70
CA LEU A 4 -2.84 -16.00 -7.02
C LEU A 4 -2.92 -14.52 -7.41
N GLN A 5 -2.89 -14.22 -8.71
CA GLN A 5 -3.29 -12.91 -9.21
C GLN A 5 -4.81 -12.83 -9.08
N THR A 6 -5.29 -12.06 -8.11
CA THR A 6 -6.73 -11.79 -7.96
C THR A 6 -7.17 -10.80 -9.02
N ASP A 7 -8.12 -11.18 -9.87
CA ASP A 7 -8.75 -10.27 -10.84
C ASP A 7 -9.53 -9.16 -10.12
N TYR A 8 -9.59 -7.96 -10.70
CA TYR A 8 -10.29 -6.81 -10.10
C TYR A 8 -11.78 -7.08 -9.83
N LYS A 9 -12.45 -7.87 -10.68
CA LYS A 9 -13.85 -8.29 -10.46
C LYS A 9 -13.98 -9.14 -9.21
N LEU A 10 -13.05 -10.07 -8.99
CA LEU A 10 -13.01 -10.90 -7.78
C LEU A 10 -12.74 -10.03 -6.55
N GLN A 11 -11.88 -9.03 -6.63
CA GLN A 11 -11.63 -8.11 -5.51
C GLN A 11 -12.85 -7.29 -5.14
N THR A 12 -13.60 -6.83 -6.14
CA THR A 12 -14.85 -6.10 -5.90
C THR A 12 -15.88 -6.99 -5.21
N LYS A 13 -15.97 -8.27 -5.61
CA LYS A 13 -16.82 -9.26 -4.95
C LYS A 13 -16.37 -9.54 -3.51
N LEU A 14 -15.08 -9.79 -3.29
CA LEU A 14 -14.50 -10.00 -1.96
C LEU A 14 -14.76 -8.81 -1.05
N ARG A 15 -14.67 -7.57 -1.56
CA ARG A 15 -15.06 -6.38 -0.79
C ARG A 15 -16.54 -6.41 -0.42
N GLY A 16 -17.42 -6.69 -1.37
CA GLY A 16 -18.87 -6.78 -1.13
C GLY A 16 -19.23 -7.78 -0.03
N GLU A 17 -18.45 -8.84 0.11
CA GLU A 17 -18.57 -9.87 1.14
C GLU A 17 -17.81 -9.53 2.45
N GLY A 18 -17.25 -8.33 2.57
CA GLY A 18 -16.52 -7.89 3.76
C GLY A 18 -15.11 -8.48 3.89
N GLY A 19 -14.56 -9.08 2.83
CA GLY A 19 -13.27 -9.78 2.83
C GLY A 19 -12.07 -8.90 3.21
N ILE A 20 -12.07 -7.61 2.83
CA ILE A 20 -11.01 -6.68 3.25
C ILE A 20 -11.08 -6.43 4.76
N LYS A 21 -12.28 -6.20 5.30
CA LYS A 21 -12.48 -6.02 6.76
C LYS A 21 -12.11 -7.29 7.53
N ALA A 22 -12.43 -8.46 7.00
CA ALA A 22 -12.00 -9.74 7.58
C ALA A 22 -10.47 -9.89 7.57
N LEU A 23 -9.82 -9.55 6.45
CA LEU A 23 -8.36 -9.55 6.32
C LEU A 23 -7.69 -8.63 7.35
N VAL A 24 -8.21 -7.40 7.51
CA VAL A 24 -7.75 -6.47 8.54
C VAL A 24 -8.08 -6.97 9.94
N GLY A 25 -9.22 -7.64 10.14
CA GLY A 25 -9.59 -8.24 11.43
C GLY A 25 -8.62 -9.32 11.91
N MET A 26 -8.03 -10.08 10.99
CA MET A 26 -7.07 -11.15 11.32
C MET A 26 -5.80 -10.64 12.01
N VAL A 27 -5.47 -9.34 11.89
CA VAL A 27 -4.30 -8.76 12.56
C VAL A 27 -4.35 -8.93 14.08
N ARG A 28 -5.56 -9.05 14.65
CA ARG A 28 -5.78 -9.20 16.09
C ARG A 28 -5.25 -10.51 16.68
N CYS A 29 -4.98 -11.52 15.85
CA CYS A 29 -4.44 -12.78 16.35
C CYS A 29 -2.98 -12.65 16.83
N GLY A 30 -2.25 -11.61 16.39
CA GLY A 30 -0.84 -11.36 16.75
C GLY A 30 0.17 -12.41 16.25
N HIS A 31 -0.27 -13.51 15.66
CA HIS A 31 0.62 -14.59 15.23
C HIS A 31 1.47 -14.15 14.03
N PRO A 32 2.82 -14.20 14.09
CA PRO A 32 3.70 -13.66 13.05
C PRO A 32 3.40 -14.17 11.64
N ASP A 33 3.12 -15.48 11.49
CA ASP A 33 2.79 -16.06 10.18
C ASP A 33 1.48 -15.54 9.61
N VAL A 34 0.48 -15.30 10.46
CA VAL A 34 -0.79 -14.73 10.04
C VAL A 34 -0.58 -13.27 9.62
N LEU A 35 0.19 -12.49 10.39
CA LEU A 35 0.54 -11.12 10.01
C LEU A 35 1.29 -11.05 8.67
N ALA A 36 2.19 -12.01 8.41
CA ALA A 36 2.87 -12.13 7.12
C ALA A 36 1.90 -12.44 5.97
N GLN A 37 0.91 -13.32 6.17
CA GLN A 37 -0.11 -13.57 5.15
C GLN A 37 -1.06 -12.38 4.96
N VAL A 38 -1.41 -11.67 6.03
CA VAL A 38 -2.20 -10.43 5.94
C VAL A 38 -1.45 -9.39 5.13
N ALA A 39 -0.18 -9.14 5.43
CA ALA A 39 0.66 -8.21 4.68
C ALA A 39 0.75 -8.59 3.19
N ARG A 40 0.95 -9.88 2.89
CA ARG A 40 0.95 -10.39 1.52
C ARG A 40 -0.38 -10.17 0.81
N GLY A 41 -1.50 -10.44 1.49
CA GLY A 41 -2.84 -10.20 0.99
C GLY A 41 -3.07 -8.74 0.63
N ILE A 42 -2.72 -7.83 1.54
CA ILE A 42 -2.83 -6.38 1.33
C ILE A 42 -1.97 -5.93 0.14
N ALA A 43 -0.73 -6.39 0.03
CA ALA A 43 0.15 -6.06 -1.09
C ALA A 43 -0.45 -6.49 -2.44
N ASN A 44 -1.11 -7.65 -2.49
CA ASN A 44 -1.80 -8.14 -3.68
C ASN A 44 -3.05 -7.31 -4.00
N PHE A 45 -3.85 -6.93 -2.99
CA PHE A 45 -4.98 -6.03 -3.18
C PHE A 45 -4.52 -4.68 -3.78
N ALA A 46 -3.54 -4.03 -3.16
CA ALA A 46 -3.00 -2.76 -3.64
C ALA A 46 -2.48 -2.85 -5.09
N LYS A 47 -1.75 -3.93 -5.42
CA LYS A 47 -1.22 -4.16 -6.76
C LYS A 47 -2.31 -4.26 -7.82
N CYS A 48 -3.37 -5.02 -7.56
CA CYS A 48 -4.44 -5.19 -8.54
C CYS A 48 -5.30 -3.92 -8.66
N GLU A 49 -5.54 -3.21 -7.56
CA GLU A 49 -6.21 -1.91 -7.59
C GLU A 49 -5.43 -0.88 -8.42
N SER A 50 -4.10 -0.86 -8.30
CA SER A 50 -3.23 -0.01 -9.14
C SER A 50 -3.40 -0.35 -10.62
N LYS A 51 -3.29 -1.64 -10.99
CA LYS A 51 -3.51 -2.10 -12.38
C LYS A 51 -4.89 -1.70 -12.92
N ALA A 52 -5.94 -1.88 -12.12
CA ALA A 52 -7.31 -1.55 -12.51
C ALA A 52 -7.51 -0.04 -12.74
N SER A 53 -6.81 0.80 -11.98
CA SER A 53 -6.83 2.25 -12.19
C SER A 53 -6.09 2.66 -13.47
N VAL A 54 -4.91 2.11 -13.72
CA VAL A 54 -4.17 2.36 -14.97
C VAL A 54 -5.00 1.99 -16.21
N GLN A 55 -5.85 0.96 -16.08
CA GLN A 55 -6.80 0.54 -17.13
C GLN A 55 -8.12 1.32 -17.14
N GLY A 56 -8.29 2.33 -16.28
CA GLY A 56 -9.50 3.15 -16.18
C GLY A 56 -10.73 2.44 -15.59
N MET A 57 -10.58 1.20 -15.11
CA MET A 57 -11.67 0.38 -14.55
C MET A 57 -12.00 0.76 -13.10
N LYS A 58 -11.03 1.33 -12.38
CA LYS A 58 -11.22 1.81 -11.01
C LYS A 58 -11.14 3.33 -10.97
N LYS A 59 -12.16 3.95 -10.36
CA LYS A 59 -12.20 5.38 -10.06
C LYS A 59 -12.23 5.59 -8.55
N GLY A 60 -11.69 6.72 -8.10
CA GLY A 60 -11.68 7.07 -6.67
C GLY A 60 -10.58 6.38 -5.87
N ARG A 61 -10.76 6.32 -4.56
CA ARG A 61 -9.73 5.89 -3.62
C ARG A 61 -9.61 4.37 -3.55
N SER A 62 -8.54 3.89 -2.92
CA SER A 62 -8.36 2.47 -2.61
C SER A 62 -9.39 1.94 -1.64
N LEU A 63 -9.90 0.75 -1.96
CA LEU A 63 -10.78 -0.02 -1.09
C LEU A 63 -10.09 -0.34 0.24
N LEU A 64 -8.77 -0.55 0.24
CA LEU A 64 -7.98 -0.72 1.46
C LEU A 64 -8.02 0.53 2.33
N ILE A 65 -7.99 1.73 1.74
CA ILE A 65 -8.10 3.00 2.48
C ILE A 65 -9.52 3.18 3.00
N GLU A 66 -10.53 2.93 2.15
CA GLU A 66 -11.95 3.04 2.52
C GLU A 66 -12.35 2.10 3.66
N ASP A 67 -11.79 0.89 3.69
CA ASP A 67 -12.02 -0.09 4.76
C ASP A 67 -11.05 0.05 5.94
N GLY A 68 -10.28 1.15 6.01
CA GLY A 68 -9.49 1.53 7.19
C GLY A 68 -8.15 0.80 7.36
N ALA A 69 -7.65 0.11 6.34
CA ALA A 69 -6.40 -0.64 6.42
C ALA A 69 -5.15 0.26 6.48
N LEU A 70 -5.25 1.52 6.04
CA LEU A 70 -4.09 2.43 5.91
C LEU A 70 -3.30 2.59 7.22
N SER A 71 -3.98 2.72 8.35
CA SER A 71 -3.32 2.87 9.65
C SER A 71 -2.43 1.66 9.98
N TRP A 72 -2.94 0.45 9.77
CA TRP A 72 -2.19 -0.78 10.01
C TRP A 72 -1.03 -0.95 9.03
N ILE A 73 -1.24 -0.57 7.76
CA ILE A 73 -0.19 -0.56 6.72
C ILE A 73 0.95 0.35 7.15
N VAL A 74 0.67 1.60 7.54
CA VAL A 74 1.71 2.56 7.97
C VAL A 74 2.46 2.05 9.21
N GLN A 75 1.74 1.53 10.21
CA GLN A 75 2.35 0.98 11.42
C GLN A 75 3.32 -0.19 11.15
N ASN A 76 3.12 -0.93 10.06
CA ASN A 76 3.94 -2.09 9.70
C ASN A 76 4.95 -1.81 8.58
N ALA A 77 5.07 -0.55 8.14
CA ALA A 77 5.93 -0.18 7.04
C ALA A 77 7.41 -0.38 7.34
N ASN A 78 7.82 -0.22 8.61
CA ASN A 78 9.16 -0.51 9.10
C ASN A 78 9.18 -1.71 10.08
N ASN A 79 8.36 -2.73 9.84
CA ASN A 79 8.30 -3.90 10.71
C ASN A 79 9.64 -4.67 10.73
N GLU A 80 10.10 -5.17 11.88
CA GLU A 80 11.36 -5.93 11.97
C GLU A 80 11.36 -7.22 11.14
N ALA A 81 10.21 -7.90 11.04
CA ALA A 81 10.06 -9.09 10.24
C ALA A 81 10.09 -8.74 8.75
N THR A 82 11.21 -9.08 8.10
CA THR A 82 11.46 -8.85 6.67
C THR A 82 10.31 -9.28 5.74
N PRO A 83 9.63 -10.43 5.96
CA PRO A 83 8.49 -10.82 5.13
C PRO A 83 7.30 -9.85 5.22
N ILE A 84 7.00 -9.33 6.42
CA ILE A 84 5.94 -8.35 6.63
C ILE A 84 6.35 -7.03 5.99
N ARG A 85 7.52 -6.50 6.38
CA ARG A 85 8.05 -5.22 5.90
C ARG A 85 8.03 -5.13 4.38
N ARG A 86 8.61 -6.12 3.69
CA ARG A 86 8.66 -6.16 2.23
C ARG A 86 7.27 -6.04 1.58
N HIS A 87 6.27 -6.75 2.11
CA HIS A 87 4.93 -6.73 1.54
C HIS A 87 4.23 -5.39 1.80
N ILE A 88 4.44 -4.80 2.97
CA ILE A 88 3.88 -3.49 3.30
C ILE A 88 4.52 -2.38 2.49
N GLU A 89 5.84 -2.39 2.28
CA GLU A 89 6.52 -1.43 1.41
C GLU A 89 5.98 -1.49 -0.02
N LEU A 90 5.77 -2.71 -0.55
CA LEU A 90 5.11 -2.89 -1.84
C LEU A 90 3.66 -2.38 -1.85
N ALA A 91 2.91 -2.61 -0.78
CA ALA A 91 1.53 -2.13 -0.67
C ALA A 91 1.49 -0.60 -0.72
N LEU A 92 2.38 0.08 0.03
CA LEU A 92 2.51 1.53 0.03
C LEU A 92 2.85 2.07 -1.35
N CYS A 93 3.85 1.51 -2.03
CA CYS A 93 4.19 1.93 -3.38
C CYS A 93 3.01 1.78 -4.35
N HIS A 94 2.29 0.65 -4.34
CA HIS A 94 1.13 0.46 -5.22
C HIS A 94 -0.05 1.37 -4.87
N LEU A 95 -0.31 1.63 -3.59
CA LEU A 95 -1.35 2.59 -3.18
C LEU A 95 -1.02 4.01 -3.67
N ALA A 96 0.25 4.38 -3.57
CA ALA A 96 0.75 5.71 -3.92
C ALA A 96 0.74 5.99 -5.42
N GLN A 97 0.72 4.96 -6.27
CA GLN A 97 0.60 5.13 -7.73
C GLN A 97 -0.75 5.74 -8.16
N HIS A 98 -1.74 5.75 -7.26
CA HIS A 98 -3.04 6.31 -7.53
C HIS A 98 -3.19 7.70 -6.91
N GLU A 99 -3.26 8.75 -7.74
CA GLU A 99 -3.32 10.13 -7.25
C GLU A 99 -4.49 10.39 -6.29
N ALA A 100 -5.64 9.74 -6.49
CA ALA A 100 -6.78 9.90 -5.58
C ALA A 100 -6.50 9.44 -4.13
N ASN A 101 -5.48 8.60 -3.91
CA ASN A 101 -5.08 8.15 -2.58
C ASN A 101 -4.15 9.15 -1.86
N ALA A 102 -3.53 10.09 -2.59
CA ALA A 102 -2.41 10.86 -2.09
C ALA A 102 -2.75 11.66 -0.82
N ARG A 103 -3.93 12.28 -0.76
CA ARG A 103 -4.37 13.05 0.42
C ARG A 103 -4.55 12.19 1.67
N ASP A 104 -5.17 11.03 1.55
CA ASP A 104 -5.32 10.10 2.68
C ASP A 104 -3.97 9.53 3.11
N MET A 105 -3.09 9.25 2.14
CA MET A 105 -1.73 8.78 2.43
C MET A 105 -0.90 9.83 3.16
N ILE A 106 -1.01 11.11 2.80
CA ILE A 106 -0.39 12.21 3.55
C ILE A 106 -1.00 12.31 4.95
N GLY A 107 -2.32 12.40 5.06
CA GLY A 107 -3.00 12.53 6.35
C GLY A 107 -2.79 11.34 7.28
N GLY A 108 -2.57 10.15 6.73
CA GLY A 108 -2.29 8.91 7.46
C GLY A 108 -0.81 8.66 7.75
N GLY A 109 0.10 9.58 7.36
CA GLY A 109 1.55 9.45 7.61
C GLY A 109 2.30 8.55 6.63
N ALA A 110 1.65 7.99 5.62
CA ALA A 110 2.26 7.09 4.64
C ALA A 110 3.31 7.76 3.75
N LEU A 111 3.23 9.08 3.54
CA LEU A 111 4.25 9.81 2.77
C LEU A 111 5.63 9.72 3.45
N TRP A 112 5.70 9.78 4.78
CA TRP A 112 6.95 9.63 5.52
C TRP A 112 7.57 8.25 5.34
N GLU A 113 6.73 7.21 5.38
CA GLU A 113 7.18 5.85 5.11
C GLU A 113 7.63 5.67 3.66
N LEU A 114 6.97 6.31 2.68
CA LEU A 114 7.42 6.28 1.28
C LEU A 114 8.80 6.93 1.11
N VAL A 115 9.07 8.06 1.78
CA VAL A 115 10.39 8.71 1.79
C VAL A 115 11.44 7.83 2.47
N ARG A 116 11.09 7.17 3.58
CA ARG A 116 11.98 6.19 4.20
C ARG A 116 12.29 5.03 3.24
N ILE A 117 11.27 4.52 2.56
CA ILE A 117 11.42 3.42 1.60
C ILE A 117 12.30 3.83 0.43
N SER A 118 12.17 5.03 -0.13
CA SER A 118 12.99 5.48 -1.27
C SER A 118 14.49 5.50 -0.94
N ARG A 119 14.83 5.78 0.32
CA ARG A 119 16.20 5.90 0.81
C ARG A 119 16.76 4.59 1.36
N ASP A 120 16.00 3.94 2.23
CA ASP A 120 16.52 2.94 3.18
C ASP A 120 16.05 1.51 2.89
N CYS A 121 15.02 1.32 2.06
CA CYS A 121 14.51 -0.04 1.79
C CYS A 121 15.62 -0.90 1.21
N SER A 122 15.88 -2.10 1.74
CA SER A 122 17.01 -2.93 1.31
C SER A 122 16.91 -3.45 -0.13
N ARG A 123 15.71 -3.45 -0.73
CA ARG A 123 15.45 -4.00 -2.06
C ARG A 123 15.38 -2.87 -3.10
N GLN A 124 16.34 -2.86 -4.03
CA GLN A 124 16.48 -1.80 -5.04
C GLN A 124 15.23 -1.63 -5.92
N ASP A 125 14.55 -2.73 -6.27
CA ASP A 125 13.31 -2.70 -7.04
C ASP A 125 12.21 -1.89 -6.33
N ILE A 126 12.09 -2.05 -5.02
CA ILE A 126 11.12 -1.33 -4.19
C ILE A 126 11.54 0.13 -3.99
N ARG A 127 12.83 0.40 -3.73
CA ARG A 127 13.37 1.78 -3.64
C ARG A 127 13.04 2.56 -4.91
N THR A 128 13.40 2.01 -6.06
CA THR A 128 13.14 2.64 -7.36
C THR A 128 11.65 2.90 -7.56
N LEU A 129 10.79 1.94 -7.20
CA LEU A 129 9.34 2.11 -7.29
C LEU A 129 8.82 3.25 -6.40
N ALA A 130 9.33 3.37 -5.17
CA ALA A 130 8.99 4.46 -4.25
C ALA A 130 9.41 5.81 -4.84
N CYS A 131 10.67 5.95 -5.30
CA CYS A 131 11.14 7.17 -5.95
C CYS A 131 10.25 7.57 -7.12
N GLN A 132 9.98 6.64 -8.05
CA GLN A 132 9.13 6.89 -9.22
C GLN A 132 7.74 7.35 -8.82
N THR A 133 7.15 6.68 -7.82
CA THR A 133 5.79 6.98 -7.38
C THR A 133 5.72 8.38 -6.74
N ILE A 134 6.67 8.72 -5.87
CA ILE A 134 6.77 10.06 -5.28
C ILE A 134 6.95 11.11 -6.38
N SER A 135 7.84 10.89 -7.35
CA SER A 135 8.09 11.82 -8.46
C SER A 135 6.87 12.03 -9.35
N SER A 136 6.06 10.98 -9.56
CA SER A 136 4.88 11.02 -10.43
C SER A 136 3.65 11.71 -9.83
N SER A 137 3.57 11.83 -8.49
CA SER A 137 2.41 12.41 -7.83
C SER A 137 2.60 13.91 -7.56
N PRO A 138 1.84 14.79 -8.23
CA PRO A 138 1.91 16.22 -7.94
C PRO A 138 1.53 16.56 -6.50
N THR A 139 0.61 15.80 -5.88
CA THR A 139 0.22 16.02 -4.48
C THR A 139 1.36 15.66 -3.52
N PHE A 140 2.06 14.53 -3.71
CA PHE A 140 3.24 14.22 -2.89
C PHE A 140 4.35 15.23 -3.09
N GLN A 141 4.64 15.63 -4.33
CA GLN A 141 5.66 16.66 -4.60
C GLN A 141 5.34 17.99 -3.93
N ALA A 142 4.07 18.43 -3.97
CA ALA A 142 3.66 19.66 -3.31
C ALA A 142 3.86 19.60 -1.78
N GLU A 143 3.50 18.47 -1.17
CA GLU A 143 3.65 18.28 0.28
C GLU A 143 5.12 18.19 0.70
N LEU A 144 5.95 17.47 -0.04
CA LEU A 144 7.40 17.40 0.23
C LEU A 144 8.08 18.76 0.11
N ARG A 145 7.72 19.57 -0.89
CA ARG A 145 8.19 20.96 -1.01
C ARG A 145 7.74 21.81 0.17
N ARG A 146 6.49 21.68 0.59
CA ARG A 146 5.94 22.39 1.76
C ARG A 146 6.71 22.06 3.04
N LEU A 147 7.09 20.79 3.19
CA LEU A 147 7.82 20.28 4.35
C LEU A 147 9.35 20.41 4.23
N ARG A 148 9.88 20.78 3.05
CA ARG A 148 11.32 20.83 2.73
C ARG A 148 12.02 19.48 2.94
N ILE A 149 11.38 18.41 2.50
CA ILE A 149 11.89 17.03 2.60
C ILE A 149 12.38 16.59 1.23
N GLU A 150 13.62 16.10 1.18
CA GLU A 150 14.18 15.38 0.04
C GLU A 150 13.86 13.88 0.17
N TYR A 151 14.03 13.08 -0.88
CA TYR A 151 13.70 11.65 -0.87
C TYR A 151 14.54 10.83 -1.84
#